data_AF-A0A961U4H2-F1
#
_entry.id   AF-A0A961U4H2-F1
#
_cell.length_a   1.000
_cell.length_b   1.000
_cell.length_c   1.000
_cell.angle_alpha   90.00
_cell.angle_beta   90.00
_cell.angle_gamma   90.00
#
_symmetry.space_group_name_H-M   'P 1'
#
loop_
_entity.id
_entity.type
_entity.pdbx_description
1 polymer ?
#
loop_
_entity_poly.entity_id
_entity_poly.type
_entity_poly.pdbx_seq_one_letter_code
_entity_poly.pdbx_strand_id
1 'polypeptide(L)'
;MRKPTSRKERAEHLFKVVTSQRFLTKQGLGNEVPFFICPYPAEEGLSMVEDRLDLVTRITHAGIAVLDLSLYDLSLSILEERGILEQILEIESDTDKGEIRELLQSVLDPKANLIPKIGDAIEATPHDVIFLSGVGEVYPYIRSHNVLNNL
;
A
#
# COMPACT_ATOMS: atom_id res chain seq x y z
N MET A 1 -27.66 -7.23 6.51
CA MET A 1 -26.39 -7.15 5.74
C MET A 1 -26.51 -5.97 4.77
N ARG A 2 -25.55 -5.03 4.77
CA ARG A 2 -25.46 -4.04 3.69
C ARG A 2 -25.19 -4.80 2.39
N LYS A 3 -25.85 -4.45 1.29
CA LYS A 3 -25.54 -5.02 -0.03
C LYS A 3 -24.05 -4.75 -0.34
N PRO A 4 -23.33 -5.71 -0.93
CA PRO A 4 -21.99 -5.43 -1.42
C PRO A 4 -22.08 -4.31 -2.47
N THR A 5 -21.37 -3.22 -2.22
CA THR A 5 -21.25 -2.08 -3.13
C THR A 5 -20.56 -2.56 -4.40
N SER A 6 -21.13 -2.30 -5.57
CA SER A 6 -20.49 -2.69 -6.84
C SER A 6 -19.14 -1.99 -7.03
N ARG A 7 -18.24 -2.57 -7.85
CA ARG A 7 -16.94 -1.95 -8.21
C ARG A 7 -17.09 -0.47 -8.59
N LYS A 8 -18.06 -0.19 -9.46
CA LYS A 8 -18.38 1.18 -9.91
C LYS A 8 -18.84 2.09 -8.78
N GLU A 9 -19.78 1.65 -7.95
CA GLU A 9 -20.27 2.47 -6.83
C GLU A 9 -19.16 2.73 -5.80
N ARG A 10 -18.27 1.76 -5.57
CA ARG A 10 -17.10 1.91 -4.71
C ARG A 10 -16.12 2.93 -5.28
N ALA A 11 -15.76 2.82 -6.55
CA ALA A 11 -14.87 3.77 -7.22
C ALA A 11 -15.44 5.21 -7.17
N GLU A 12 -16.74 5.37 -7.44
CA GLU A 12 -17.41 6.68 -7.34
C GLU A 12 -17.45 7.21 -5.90
N HIS A 13 -17.66 6.35 -4.91
CA HIS A 13 -17.62 6.74 -3.51
C HIS A 13 -16.21 7.20 -3.09
N LEU A 14 -15.18 6.41 -3.41
CA LEU A 14 -13.80 6.73 -3.09
C LEU A 14 -13.36 8.03 -3.76
N PHE A 15 -13.69 8.22 -5.04
CA PHE A 15 -13.42 9.48 -5.74
C PHE A 15 -14.05 10.66 -4.98
N LYS A 16 -15.36 10.61 -4.70
CA LYS A 16 -16.05 11.70 -3.98
C LYS A 16 -15.46 11.98 -2.59
N VAL A 17 -15.03 10.94 -1.86
CA VAL A 17 -14.45 11.10 -0.53
C VAL A 17 -13.07 11.73 -0.62
N VAL A 18 -12.18 11.15 -1.42
CA VAL A 18 -10.77 11.58 -1.50
C VAL A 18 -10.65 12.99 -2.09
N THR A 19 -11.52 13.36 -3.04
CA THR A 19 -11.54 14.72 -3.60
C THR A 19 -12.29 15.73 -2.73
N SER A 20 -12.83 15.34 -1.58
CA SER A 20 -13.59 16.26 -0.74
C SER A 20 -12.66 17.13 0.12
N GLN A 21 -13.02 18.42 0.28
CA GLN A 21 -12.24 19.32 1.13
C GLN A 21 -12.13 18.81 2.57
N ARG A 22 -13.18 18.17 3.10
CA ARG A 22 -13.18 17.59 4.44
C ARG A 22 -12.08 16.54 4.61
N PHE A 23 -11.89 15.68 3.60
CA PHE A 23 -10.86 14.66 3.60
C PHE A 23 -9.46 15.29 3.50
N LEU A 24 -9.26 16.17 2.50
CA LEU A 24 -7.98 16.81 2.22
C LEU A 24 -7.48 17.69 3.39
N THR A 25 -8.40 18.35 4.09
CA THR A 25 -8.07 19.22 5.24
C THR A 25 -8.07 18.50 6.58
N LYS A 26 -8.23 17.16 6.59
CA LYS A 26 -8.17 16.33 7.81
C LYS A 26 -9.15 16.81 8.90
N GLN A 27 -10.30 17.37 8.52
CA GLN A 27 -11.25 17.99 9.45
C GLN A 27 -11.86 16.96 10.41
N GLY A 28 -11.82 17.27 11.71
CA GLY A 28 -12.46 16.49 12.77
C GLY A 28 -11.60 15.39 13.40
N LEU A 29 -10.30 15.35 13.08
CA LEU A 29 -9.34 14.42 13.64
C LEU A 29 -8.45 15.21 14.60
N GLY A 30 -8.57 14.95 15.90
CA GLY A 30 -7.92 15.73 16.96
C GLY A 30 -6.39 15.55 16.97
N ASN A 31 -5.68 16.18 16.03
CA ASN A 31 -4.23 16.13 15.84
C ASN A 31 -3.63 14.74 15.53
N GLU A 32 -4.43 13.75 15.14
CA GLU A 32 -3.94 12.44 14.68
C GLU A 32 -3.77 12.42 13.15
N VAL A 33 -2.78 11.65 12.66
CA VAL A 33 -2.62 11.37 11.23
C VAL A 33 -3.77 10.45 10.79
N PRO A 34 -4.63 10.86 9.84
CA PRO A 34 -5.81 10.07 9.54
C PRO A 34 -5.51 8.94 8.55
N PHE A 35 -5.56 7.71 9.05
CA PHE A 35 -5.57 6.52 8.20
C PHE A 35 -7.00 6.12 7.84
N PHE A 36 -7.24 5.88 6.55
CA PHE A 36 -8.50 5.37 6.04
C PHE A 36 -8.27 4.01 5.39
N ILE A 37 -9.12 3.04 5.72
CA ILE A 37 -9.01 1.67 5.21
C ILE A 37 -10.14 1.44 4.21
N CYS A 38 -9.79 1.04 2.99
CA CYS A 38 -10.73 0.55 2.00
C CYS A 38 -10.62 -0.99 1.91
N PRO A 39 -11.41 -1.75 2.69
CA PRO A 39 -11.37 -3.20 2.61
C PRO A 39 -12.11 -3.70 1.36
N TYR A 40 -11.63 -4.79 0.79
CA TYR A 40 -12.27 -5.50 -0.31
C TYR A 40 -12.09 -7.02 -0.17
N PRO A 41 -12.98 -7.84 -0.76
CA PRO A 41 -12.82 -9.29 -0.79
C PRO A 41 -11.56 -9.70 -1.55
N ALA A 42 -10.84 -10.73 -1.09
CA ALA A 42 -9.59 -11.18 -1.73
C ALA A 42 -9.79 -11.58 -3.22
N GLU A 43 -10.96 -12.12 -3.56
CA GLU A 43 -11.37 -12.45 -4.94
C GLU A 43 -11.37 -11.25 -5.88
N GLU A 44 -11.51 -10.04 -5.36
CA GLU A 44 -11.49 -8.79 -6.14
C GLU A 44 -10.06 -8.23 -6.32
N GLY A 45 -9.01 -8.90 -5.82
CA GLY A 45 -7.64 -8.37 -5.78
C GLY A 45 -7.12 -7.82 -7.10
N LEU A 46 -7.18 -8.61 -8.18
CA LEU A 46 -6.76 -8.17 -9.52
C LEU A 46 -7.53 -6.92 -9.98
N SER A 47 -8.84 -6.95 -9.76
CA SER A 47 -9.75 -5.89 -10.16
C SER A 47 -9.53 -4.60 -9.36
N MET A 48 -9.10 -4.73 -8.10
CA MET A 48 -8.77 -3.60 -7.24
C MET A 48 -7.50 -2.89 -7.68
N VAL A 49 -6.52 -3.62 -8.23
CA VAL A 49 -5.30 -3.00 -8.77
C VAL A 49 -5.66 -2.06 -9.92
N GLU A 50 -6.51 -2.51 -10.85
CA GLU A 50 -7.02 -1.68 -11.95
C GLU A 50 -7.86 -0.51 -11.42
N ASP A 51 -8.82 -0.78 -10.54
CA ASP A 51 -9.70 0.24 -9.96
C ASP A 51 -8.91 1.35 -9.26
N ARG A 52 -7.83 0.98 -8.55
CA ARG A 52 -6.93 1.92 -7.87
C ARG A 52 -6.20 2.80 -8.87
N LEU A 53 -5.60 2.23 -9.92
CA LEU A 53 -4.85 3.00 -10.92
C LEU A 53 -5.76 3.98 -11.67
N ASP A 54 -6.97 3.54 -12.04
CA ASP A 54 -7.99 4.41 -12.64
C ASP A 54 -8.41 5.53 -11.68
N LEU A 55 -8.58 5.21 -10.39
CA LEU A 55 -8.94 6.19 -9.36
C LEU A 55 -7.83 7.22 -9.16
N VAL A 56 -6.57 6.80 -9.05
CA VAL A 56 -5.39 7.68 -8.96
C VAL A 56 -5.37 8.64 -10.15
N THR A 57 -5.51 8.12 -11.36
CA THR A 57 -5.55 8.92 -12.61
C THR A 57 -6.67 9.97 -12.57
N ARG A 58 -7.87 9.57 -12.16
CA ARG A 58 -9.03 10.49 -12.04
C ARG A 58 -8.80 11.58 -11.00
N ILE A 59 -8.22 11.24 -9.84
CA ILE A 59 -7.94 12.20 -8.76
C ILE A 59 -6.87 13.21 -9.22
N THR A 60 -5.83 12.73 -9.89
CA THR A 60 -4.79 13.61 -10.46
C THR A 60 -5.36 14.55 -11.53
N HIS A 61 -6.25 14.07 -12.40
CA HIS A 61 -6.97 14.95 -13.34
C HIS A 61 -7.87 16.00 -12.65
N ALA A 62 -8.32 15.73 -11.42
CA ALA A 62 -9.05 16.70 -10.61
C ALA A 62 -8.13 17.73 -9.90
N GLY A 63 -6.82 17.68 -10.15
CA GLY A 63 -5.85 18.63 -9.62
C GLY A 63 -5.30 18.28 -8.24
N ILE A 64 -5.46 17.03 -7.79
CA ILE A 64 -5.00 16.54 -6.50
C ILE A 64 -3.80 15.60 -6.72
N ALA A 65 -2.67 15.92 -6.12
CA ALA A 65 -1.46 15.12 -6.22
C ALA A 65 -1.58 13.86 -5.35
N VAL A 66 -1.41 12.69 -5.96
CA VAL A 66 -1.48 11.40 -5.27
C VAL A 66 -0.11 10.74 -5.29
N LEU A 67 0.41 10.40 -4.11
CA LEU A 67 1.56 9.52 -3.97
C LEU A 67 1.04 8.09 -3.83
N ASP A 68 1.22 7.29 -4.88
CA ASP A 68 0.74 5.91 -4.94
C ASP A 68 1.87 4.92 -4.68
N LEU A 69 1.83 4.24 -3.54
CA LEU A 69 2.87 3.33 -3.06
C LEU A 69 2.33 1.91 -2.91
N SER A 70 3.07 0.94 -3.42
CA SER A 70 2.79 -0.48 -3.26
C SER A 70 3.81 -1.10 -2.31
N LEU A 71 3.34 -1.70 -1.20
CA LEU A 71 4.23 -2.41 -0.28
C LEU A 71 4.96 -3.58 -0.94
N TYR A 72 4.34 -4.21 -1.94
CA TYR A 72 4.96 -5.30 -2.68
C TYR A 72 6.12 -4.79 -3.53
N ASP A 73 5.89 -3.72 -4.31
CA ASP A 73 6.93 -3.14 -5.17
C ASP A 73 8.08 -2.56 -4.33
N LEU A 74 7.76 -1.91 -3.21
CA LEU A 74 8.77 -1.46 -2.24
C LEU A 74 9.58 -2.62 -1.67
N SER A 75 8.92 -3.74 -1.36
CA SER A 75 9.59 -4.95 -0.86
C SER A 75 10.54 -5.52 -1.92
N LEU A 76 10.08 -5.67 -3.16
CA LEU A 76 10.92 -6.12 -4.28
C LEU A 76 12.13 -5.21 -4.46
N SER A 77 11.91 -3.90 -4.50
CA SER A 77 12.99 -2.93 -4.65
C SER A 77 14.03 -3.01 -3.51
N ILE A 78 13.61 -3.25 -2.26
CA ILE A 78 14.56 -3.48 -1.14
C ILE A 78 15.37 -4.76 -1.35
N LEU A 79 14.74 -5.84 -1.82
CA LEU A 79 15.41 -7.11 -2.07
C LEU A 79 16.42 -7.00 -3.23
N GLU A 80 16.06 -6.27 -4.29
CA GLU A 80 16.92 -5.99 -5.45
C GLU A 80 18.13 -5.15 -5.06
N GLU A 81 17.93 -4.05 -4.34
CA GLU A 81 19.00 -3.16 -3.87
C GLU A 81 20.03 -3.87 -3.00
N ARG A 82 19.62 -4.94 -2.31
CA ARG A 82 20.49 -5.77 -1.47
C ARG A 82 21.11 -6.94 -2.20
N GLY A 83 20.76 -7.17 -3.48
CA GLY A 83 21.18 -8.35 -4.24
C GLY A 83 20.65 -9.66 -3.67
N ILE A 84 19.56 -9.60 -2.89
CA ILE A 84 18.94 -10.76 -2.23
C ILE A 84 17.84 -11.37 -3.10
N LEU A 85 17.16 -10.56 -3.94
CA LEU A 85 16.07 -11.06 -4.78
C LEU A 85 16.51 -12.25 -5.64
N GLU A 86 17.64 -12.12 -6.34
CA GLU A 86 18.16 -13.20 -7.20
C GLU A 86 18.49 -14.46 -6.39
N GLN A 87 19.13 -14.30 -5.22
CA GLN A 87 19.47 -15.43 -4.35
C GLN A 87 18.21 -16.17 -3.87
N ILE A 88 17.14 -15.43 -3.54
CA ILE A 88 15.86 -16.03 -3.17
C ILE A 88 15.29 -16.83 -4.34
N LEU A 89 15.27 -16.26 -5.54
CA LEU A 89 14.74 -16.94 -6.73
C LEU A 89 15.53 -18.22 -7.08
N GLU A 90 16.85 -18.22 -6.86
CA GLU A 90 17.70 -19.39 -7.08
C GLU A 90 17.39 -20.54 -6.11
N ILE A 91 17.08 -20.24 -4.85
CA ILE A 91 16.89 -21.27 -3.80
C ILE A 91 15.43 -21.61 -3.52
N GLU A 92 14.46 -20.82 -4.01
CA GLU A 92 13.04 -20.91 -3.63
C GLU A 92 12.45 -22.31 -3.86
N SER A 93 12.79 -22.99 -4.96
CA SER A 93 12.26 -24.31 -5.29
C SER A 93 12.74 -25.42 -4.35
N ASP A 94 13.92 -25.23 -3.75
CA ASP A 94 14.60 -26.23 -2.93
C ASP A 94 14.54 -25.90 -1.42
N THR A 95 13.98 -24.74 -1.07
CA THR A 95 13.90 -24.23 0.31
C THR A 95 12.48 -24.36 0.87
N ASP A 96 12.36 -24.66 2.15
CA ASP A 96 11.04 -24.68 2.79
C ASP A 96 10.39 -23.29 2.81
N LYS A 97 9.06 -23.23 2.63
CA LYS A 97 8.31 -21.98 2.61
C LYS A 97 8.44 -21.19 3.91
N GLY A 98 8.58 -21.88 5.05
CA GLY A 98 8.80 -21.26 6.35
C GLY A 98 10.13 -20.53 6.42
N GLU A 99 11.20 -21.12 5.89
CA GLU A 99 12.53 -20.53 5.85
C GLU A 99 12.57 -19.30 4.93
N ILE A 100 11.99 -19.39 3.72
CA ILE A 100 11.85 -18.24 2.82
C ILE A 100 11.06 -17.10 3.50
N ARG A 101 9.98 -17.43 4.23
CA ARG A 101 9.20 -16.44 4.97
C ARG A 101 10.02 -15.76 6.07
N GLU A 102 10.81 -16.51 6.83
CA GLU A 102 11.66 -15.95 7.89
C GLU A 102 12.76 -15.06 7.33
N LEU A 103 13.37 -15.47 6.21
CA LEU A 103 14.32 -14.65 5.47
C LEU A 103 13.68 -13.32 5.03
N LEU A 104 12.51 -13.38 4.38
CA LEU A 104 11.78 -12.18 3.96
C LEU A 104 11.41 -11.29 5.15
N GLN A 105 10.94 -11.85 6.26
CA GLN A 105 10.62 -11.10 7.48
C GLN A 105 11.84 -10.37 8.06
N SER A 106 13.00 -11.01 8.04
CA SER A 106 14.26 -10.42 8.51
C SER A 106 14.70 -9.26 7.61
N VAL A 107 14.71 -9.48 6.29
CA VAL A 107 15.21 -8.50 5.32
C VAL A 107 14.25 -7.32 5.16
N LEU A 108 12.93 -7.57 5.25
CA LEU A 108 11.86 -6.60 5.06
C LEU A 108 11.26 -6.12 6.39
N ASP A 109 12.05 -6.13 7.47
CA ASP A 109 11.59 -5.59 8.76
C ASP A 109 11.01 -4.17 8.55
N PRO A 110 9.76 -3.92 8.98
CA PRO A 110 9.11 -2.65 8.69
C PRO A 110 9.87 -1.44 9.22
N LYS A 111 10.38 -1.50 10.46
CA LYS A 111 11.01 -0.35 11.10
C LYS A 111 12.36 -0.04 10.50
N ALA A 112 13.15 -1.07 10.20
CA ALA A 112 14.49 -0.90 9.68
C ALA A 112 14.54 -0.59 8.18
N ASN A 113 13.53 -1.01 7.40
CA ASN A 113 13.63 -1.01 5.93
C ASN A 113 12.44 -0.34 5.23
N LEU A 114 11.21 -0.79 5.48
CA LEU A 114 10.04 -0.30 4.73
C LEU A 114 9.66 1.13 5.11
N ILE A 115 9.61 1.43 6.40
CA ILE A 115 9.23 2.76 6.90
C ILE A 115 10.20 3.84 6.41
N PRO A 116 11.53 3.68 6.52
CA PRO A 116 12.47 4.64 5.93
C PRO A 116 12.21 4.87 4.43
N LYS A 117 12.01 3.79 3.66
CA LYS A 117 11.77 3.90 2.22
C LYS A 117 10.45 4.59 1.87
N ILE A 118 9.40 4.37 2.66
CA ILE A 118 8.14 5.12 2.54
C ILE A 118 8.36 6.59 2.92
N GLY A 119 9.10 6.87 3.99
CA GLY A 119 9.47 8.22 4.42
C GLY A 119 10.23 9.00 3.33
N ASP A 120 11.24 8.39 2.73
CA ASP A 120 12.01 8.96 1.63
C ASP A 120 11.10 9.32 0.43
N ALA A 121 10.14 8.44 0.09
CA ALA A 121 9.19 8.69 -0.99
C ALA A 121 8.22 9.85 -0.68
N ILE A 122 7.76 9.94 0.58
CA ILE A 122 6.92 11.02 1.10
C ILE A 122 7.66 12.36 1.05
N GLU A 123 8.93 12.39 1.44
CA GLU A 123 9.74 13.61 1.43
C GLU A 123 10.12 14.06 0.02
N ALA A 124 10.44 13.11 -0.87
CA ALA A 124 10.88 13.40 -2.23
C ALA A 124 9.76 13.88 -3.17
N THR A 125 8.50 13.54 -2.87
CA THR A 125 7.38 13.74 -3.81
C THR A 125 6.30 14.60 -3.16
N PRO A 126 6.07 15.85 -3.59
CA PRO A 126 4.92 16.64 -3.13
C PRO A 126 3.59 15.93 -3.44
N HIS A 127 2.72 15.82 -2.43
CA HIS A 127 1.44 15.12 -2.55
C HIS A 127 0.38 15.70 -1.62
N ASP A 128 -0.89 15.53 -1.98
CA ASP A 128 -2.04 15.87 -1.15
C ASP A 128 -2.56 14.63 -0.41
N VAL A 129 -2.45 13.45 -1.03
CA VAL A 129 -2.94 12.16 -0.51
C VAL A 129 -1.95 11.05 -0.83
N ILE A 130 -1.78 10.11 0.10
CA ILE A 130 -1.01 8.88 -0.10
C ILE A 130 -1.96 7.70 -0.24
N PHE A 131 -1.75 6.89 -1.28
CA PHE A 131 -2.35 5.58 -1.42
C PHE A 131 -1.31 4.53 -1.06
N LEU A 132 -1.67 3.60 -0.18
CA LEU A 132 -0.83 2.48 0.20
C LEU A 132 -1.53 1.16 -0.14
N SER A 133 -1.03 0.47 -1.16
CA SER A 133 -1.53 -0.82 -1.63
C SER A 133 -0.50 -1.94 -1.39
N GLY A 134 -0.71 -3.13 -1.97
CA GLY A 134 0.25 -4.23 -1.87
C GLY A 134 0.19 -5.01 -0.55
N VAL A 135 -0.75 -4.65 0.35
CA VAL A 135 -0.84 -5.22 1.71
C VAL A 135 -1.16 -6.72 1.69
N GLY A 136 -1.98 -7.17 0.74
CA GLY A 136 -2.35 -8.58 0.62
C GLY A 136 -1.21 -9.42 0.06
N GLU A 137 -0.47 -8.86 -0.90
CA GLU A 137 0.64 -9.47 -1.61
C GLU A 137 1.85 -9.69 -0.71
N VAL A 138 2.05 -8.82 0.28
CA VAL A 138 3.13 -8.95 1.27
C VAL A 138 2.77 -9.79 2.50
N TYR A 139 1.54 -10.27 2.59
CA TYR A 139 1.13 -11.17 3.66
C TYR A 139 1.64 -12.59 3.36
N PRO A 140 2.18 -13.34 4.33
CA PRO A 140 2.26 -13.07 5.78
C PRO A 140 3.60 -12.51 6.27
N TYR A 141 4.54 -12.16 5.40
CA TYR A 141 5.88 -11.72 5.82
C TYR A 141 5.90 -10.25 6.27
N ILE A 142 4.93 -9.43 5.88
CA ILE A 142 4.69 -8.10 6.46
C ILE A 142 3.25 -8.03 6.99
N ARG A 143 3.07 -7.39 8.16
CA ARG A 143 1.75 -7.12 8.74
C ARG A 143 1.40 -5.65 8.63
N SER A 144 0.23 -5.33 8.07
CA SER A 144 -0.23 -3.96 7.85
C SER A 144 -0.19 -3.07 9.08
N HIS A 145 -0.58 -3.58 10.25
CA HIS A 145 -0.53 -2.80 11.49
C HIS A 145 0.89 -2.40 11.90
N ASN A 146 1.92 -3.18 11.55
CA ASN A 146 3.30 -2.79 11.81
C ASN A 146 3.73 -1.63 10.92
N VAL A 147 3.21 -1.54 9.70
CA VAL A 147 3.47 -0.39 8.82
C VAL A 147 2.71 0.83 9.35
N LEU A 148 1.39 0.71 9.56
CA LEU A 148 0.54 1.84 9.99
C LEU A 148 0.95 2.45 11.34
N ASN A 149 1.41 1.63 12.29
CA ASN A 149 1.80 2.12 13.62
C ASN A 149 3.17 2.82 13.64
N ASN A 150 3.96 2.73 12.57
CA ASN A 150 5.32 3.28 12.52
C ASN A 150 5.49 4.31 11.39
N LEU A 151 4.41 4.70 10.71
CA LEU A 151 4.37 5.82 9.76
C LEU A 151 4.18 7.16 10.48
#